data_AF-A0A3C0Y1T3-F1
#
_entry.id   AF-A0A3C0Y1T3-F1
#
_cell.length_a   1.000
_cell.length_b   1.000
_cell.length_c   1.000
_cell.angle_alpha   90.00
_cell.angle_beta   90.00
_cell.angle_gamma   90.00
#
_symmetry.space_group_name_H-M   'P 1'
#
loop_
_entity.id
_entity.type
_entity.pdbx_description
1 polymer ?
#
loop_
_entity_poly.entity_id
_entity_poly.type
_entity_poly.pdbx_seq_one_letter_code
_entity_poly.pdbx_strand_id
1 'polypeptide(L)'
;MAMPGVARYMDYDTALIGSSMSENFRASWFEDGVFGDSCVKICLQGAHFPDYDIVLKEVCSHPDVKNIVFCLDDYLLTDNPDTCTCTIPEYISNDDIKDDVYYVLNHSTVFEFLPQYLIRNVVSSEDEAYVWEDRYPFSTEAVKSVYLPQRLTEYEPEKEINYFFPYVDTFLASMGPYIESRPDVTFYMYASPYSILFWDDCQRRGNLPAALNALGYAYEKLLAYDNVRLFFFQDDYELITDLNNYRDYSHFDQSVNHFMYECMRDGEYEMFEDTFYDRLVALYDYTRNYDYNAVLE
;
A
#
# COMPACT_ATOMS: atom_id res chain seq x y z
N MET A 1 1.83 15.96 5.80
CA MET A 1 0.83 17.04 5.59
C MET A 1 1.11 17.94 4.38
N ALA A 2 2.09 17.66 3.51
CA ALA A 2 2.31 18.43 2.26
C ALA A 2 1.94 17.65 0.97
N MET A 3 1.30 16.49 1.10
CA MET A 3 1.16 15.50 0.02
C MET A 3 0.31 15.98 -1.17
N PRO A 4 -0.86 16.64 -0.98
CA PRO A 4 -1.61 17.19 -2.11
C PRO A 4 -0.84 18.28 -2.86
N GLY A 5 -0.04 19.09 -2.14
CA GLY A 5 0.82 20.09 -2.76
C GLY A 5 1.96 19.47 -3.58
N VAL A 6 2.57 18.40 -3.07
CA VAL A 6 3.57 17.60 -3.80
C VAL A 6 2.96 17.01 -5.08
N ALA A 7 1.78 16.40 -4.99
CA ALA A 7 1.06 15.86 -6.14
C ALA A 7 0.73 16.94 -7.19
N ARG A 8 0.34 18.14 -6.76
CA ARG A 8 -0.12 19.20 -7.65
C ARG A 8 0.99 20.00 -8.33
N TYR A 9 2.14 20.19 -7.67
CA TYR A 9 3.13 21.19 -8.09
C TYR A 9 4.50 20.63 -8.48
N MET A 10 4.79 19.35 -8.22
CA MET A 10 6.04 18.74 -8.70
C MET A 10 5.89 18.29 -10.16
N ASP A 11 7.01 18.30 -10.89
CA ASP A 11 7.09 17.76 -12.25
C ASP A 11 7.49 16.29 -12.19
N TYR A 12 6.62 15.39 -12.63
CA TYR A 12 6.84 13.95 -12.63
C TYR A 12 6.01 13.29 -13.74
N ASP A 13 6.46 12.11 -14.20
CA ASP A 13 5.68 11.27 -15.10
C ASP A 13 5.26 9.93 -14.46
N THR A 14 5.84 9.62 -13.29
CA THR A 14 5.46 8.48 -12.46
C THR A 14 5.07 8.92 -11.05
N ALA A 15 3.96 8.41 -10.52
CA ALA A 15 3.56 8.60 -9.14
C ALA A 15 3.55 7.28 -8.37
N LEU A 16 4.37 7.16 -7.33
CA LEU A 16 4.33 6.05 -6.37
C LEU A 16 3.43 6.44 -5.20
N ILE A 17 2.27 5.82 -5.09
CA ILE A 17 1.24 6.09 -4.08
C ILE A 17 1.03 4.85 -3.23
N GLY A 18 1.09 4.96 -1.91
CA GLY A 18 0.80 3.80 -1.05
C GLY A 18 0.91 4.06 0.44
N SER A 19 0.87 2.99 1.23
CA SER A 19 0.82 3.04 2.69
C SER A 19 2.21 2.96 3.32
N SER A 20 2.31 2.51 4.58
CA SER A 20 3.58 2.18 5.22
C SER A 20 4.36 1.08 4.50
N MET A 21 3.69 0.23 3.72
CA MET A 21 4.33 -0.80 2.91
C MET A 21 5.19 -0.19 1.79
N SER A 22 4.92 1.06 1.41
CA SER A 22 5.59 1.74 0.31
C SER A 22 6.68 2.72 0.75
N GLU A 23 6.76 3.04 2.06
CA GLU A 23 7.60 4.12 2.57
C GLU A 23 9.11 3.88 2.33
N ASN A 24 9.52 2.61 2.35
CA ASN A 24 10.91 2.21 2.17
C ASN A 24 11.32 2.08 0.69
N PHE A 25 10.41 2.20 -0.29
CA PHE A 25 10.81 2.39 -1.69
C PHE A 25 11.60 3.68 -1.85
N ARG A 26 12.54 3.70 -2.79
CA ARG A 26 13.22 4.93 -3.24
C ARG A 26 12.59 5.40 -4.55
N ALA A 27 12.33 6.71 -4.65
CA ALA A 27 11.71 7.29 -5.85
C ALA A 27 12.62 7.10 -7.06
N SER A 28 13.93 7.27 -6.87
CA SER A 28 14.96 7.09 -7.90
C SER A 28 15.01 5.69 -8.52
N TRP A 29 14.46 4.67 -7.87
CA TRP A 29 14.34 3.35 -8.47
C TRP A 29 13.36 3.34 -9.65
N PHE A 30 12.30 4.15 -9.58
CA PHE A 30 11.29 4.26 -10.62
C PHE A 30 11.66 5.27 -11.73
N GLU A 31 12.86 5.86 -11.65
CA GLU A 31 13.45 6.76 -12.67
C GLU A 31 14.39 5.98 -13.60
N ASP A 32 13.94 4.81 -14.05
CA ASP A 32 14.74 3.82 -14.77
C ASP A 32 14.44 3.74 -16.28
N GLY A 33 13.55 4.62 -16.77
CA GLY A 33 13.07 4.63 -18.15
C GLY A 33 12.07 3.52 -18.50
N VAL A 34 11.79 2.57 -17.59
CA VAL A 34 10.71 1.59 -17.71
C VAL A 34 9.44 2.17 -17.11
N PHE A 35 9.52 2.63 -15.86
CA PHE A 35 8.43 3.37 -15.22
C PHE A 35 8.40 4.82 -15.71
N GLY A 36 9.52 5.53 -15.66
CA GLY A 36 9.55 6.90 -16.13
C GLY A 36 10.92 7.55 -15.97
N ASP A 37 10.94 8.85 -16.19
CA ASP A 37 12.14 9.68 -16.05
C ASP A 37 12.13 10.48 -14.74
N SER A 38 10.97 10.67 -14.11
CA SER A 38 10.82 11.41 -12.86
C SER A 38 9.70 10.83 -12.01
N CYS A 39 10.01 10.46 -10.77
CA CYS A 39 9.05 9.83 -9.87
C CYS A 39 8.76 10.69 -8.64
N VAL A 40 7.47 10.94 -8.38
CA VAL A 40 7.02 11.48 -7.10
C VAL A 40 6.58 10.35 -6.16
N LYS A 41 7.08 10.35 -4.92
CA LYS A 41 6.70 9.36 -3.89
C LYS A 41 5.74 9.96 -2.87
N ILE A 42 4.54 9.38 -2.78
CA ILE A 42 3.43 9.84 -1.96
C ILE A 42 2.94 8.69 -1.05
N CYS A 43 3.62 8.52 0.09
CA CYS A 43 3.26 7.50 1.07
C CYS A 43 2.43 8.08 2.23
N LEU A 44 1.26 7.48 2.50
CA LEU A 44 0.35 7.87 3.56
C LEU A 44 0.19 6.70 4.54
N GLN A 45 0.85 6.78 5.70
CA GLN A 45 0.84 5.71 6.69
C GLN A 45 -0.59 5.35 7.14
N GLY A 46 -0.97 4.08 6.96
CA GLY A 46 -2.28 3.56 7.35
C GLY A 46 -3.47 4.23 6.66
N ALA A 47 -3.25 4.86 5.51
CA ALA A 47 -4.31 5.55 4.77
C ALA A 47 -5.34 4.58 4.20
N HIS A 48 -6.60 5.00 4.26
CA HIS A 48 -7.71 4.36 3.55
C HIS A 48 -8.05 5.15 2.29
N PHE A 49 -8.98 4.62 1.49
CA PHE A 49 -9.33 5.23 0.21
C PHE A 49 -9.64 6.73 0.27
N PRO A 50 -10.38 7.28 1.26
CA PRO A 50 -10.64 8.72 1.31
C PRO A 50 -9.39 9.62 1.37
N ASP A 51 -8.29 9.13 1.93
CA ASP A 51 -7.01 9.84 1.89
C ASP A 51 -6.37 9.76 0.49
N TYR A 52 -6.43 8.58 -0.14
CA TYR A 52 -5.94 8.39 -1.50
C TYR A 52 -6.76 9.15 -2.54
N ASP A 53 -8.06 9.34 -2.34
CA ASP A 53 -8.95 10.08 -3.24
C ASP A 53 -8.43 11.50 -3.51
N ILE A 54 -7.97 12.19 -2.45
CA ILE A 54 -7.39 13.52 -2.54
C ILE A 54 -6.13 13.52 -3.41
N VAL A 55 -5.25 12.52 -3.22
CA VAL A 55 -3.99 12.41 -3.96
C VAL A 55 -4.22 11.99 -5.41
N LEU A 56 -5.04 10.96 -5.63
CA LEU A 56 -5.37 10.43 -6.95
C LEU A 56 -6.03 11.47 -7.83
N LYS A 57 -6.88 12.33 -7.26
CA LYS A 57 -7.47 13.47 -7.98
C LYS A 57 -6.42 14.42 -8.53
N GLU A 58 -5.42 14.81 -7.73
CA GLU A 58 -4.35 15.70 -8.17
C GLU A 58 -3.44 15.01 -9.20
N VAL A 59 -3.02 13.77 -8.92
CA VAL A 59 -2.15 12.98 -9.81
C VAL A 59 -2.82 12.73 -11.17
N CYS A 60 -4.09 12.31 -11.17
CA CYS A 60 -4.83 12.06 -12.42
C CYS A 60 -5.17 13.34 -13.18
N SER A 61 -5.14 14.51 -12.54
CA SER A 61 -5.29 15.81 -13.21
C SER A 61 -3.99 16.33 -13.81
N HIS A 62 -2.85 15.71 -13.46
CA HIS A 62 -1.53 16.11 -13.93
C HIS A 62 -1.30 15.57 -15.36
N PRO A 63 -1.02 16.45 -16.35
CA PRO A 63 -1.01 16.09 -17.76
C PRO A 63 0.19 15.23 -18.18
N ASP A 64 1.30 15.28 -17.44
CA ASP A 64 2.54 14.58 -17.81
C ASP A 64 2.65 13.19 -17.18
N VAL A 65 1.75 12.85 -16.26
CA VAL A 65 1.67 11.53 -15.63
C VAL A 65 1.33 10.47 -16.66
N LYS A 66 2.17 9.43 -16.71
CA LYS A 66 2.03 8.25 -17.56
C LYS A 66 1.84 6.98 -16.74
N ASN A 67 2.36 6.94 -15.52
CA ASN A 67 2.35 5.75 -14.67
C ASN A 67 1.97 6.08 -13.24
N ILE A 68 1.09 5.26 -12.65
CA ILE A 68 0.73 5.31 -11.23
C ILE A 68 1.04 3.95 -10.63
N VAL A 69 1.98 3.90 -9.69
CA VAL A 69 2.33 2.71 -8.92
C VAL A 69 1.58 2.78 -7.59
N PHE A 70 0.56 1.94 -7.41
CA PHE A 70 -0.38 2.01 -6.29
C PHE A 70 -0.28 0.75 -5.40
N CYS A 71 -0.04 0.94 -4.10
CA CYS A 71 -0.11 -0.13 -3.11
C CYS A 71 -1.56 -0.52 -2.85
N LEU A 72 -1.97 -1.69 -3.34
CA LEU A 72 -3.28 -2.28 -3.08
C LEU A 72 -3.20 -3.11 -1.79
N ASP A 73 -3.16 -2.42 -0.65
CA ASP A 73 -3.18 -3.08 0.66
C ASP A 73 -4.51 -3.83 0.88
N ASP A 74 -4.45 -5.04 1.43
CA ASP A 74 -5.62 -5.91 1.65
C ASP A 74 -6.70 -5.22 2.50
N TYR A 75 -6.28 -4.39 3.46
CA TYR A 75 -7.21 -3.68 4.33
C TYR A 75 -8.11 -2.70 3.58
N LEU A 76 -7.71 -2.23 2.39
CA LEU A 76 -8.59 -1.42 1.52
C LEU A 76 -9.81 -2.20 1.03
N LEU A 77 -9.72 -3.53 1.04
CA LEU A 77 -10.78 -4.44 0.61
C LEU A 77 -11.51 -5.09 1.79
N THR A 78 -10.93 -5.09 3.00
CA THR A 78 -11.49 -5.81 4.16
C THR A 78 -11.93 -4.90 5.32
N ASP A 79 -11.44 -3.67 5.42
CA ASP A 79 -11.90 -2.74 6.44
C ASP A 79 -13.25 -2.13 6.07
N ASN A 80 -14.06 -1.82 7.08
CA ASN A 80 -15.37 -1.22 6.87
C ASN A 80 -15.22 0.25 6.40
N PRO A 81 -15.60 0.59 5.16
CA PRO A 81 -15.41 1.93 4.61
C PRO A 81 -16.13 3.02 5.41
N ASP A 82 -17.25 2.71 6.06
CA ASP A 82 -18.01 3.68 6.88
C ASP A 82 -17.23 4.16 8.12
N THR A 83 -16.21 3.40 8.53
CA THR A 83 -15.36 3.73 9.68
C THR A 83 -14.04 4.39 9.28
N CYS A 84 -13.72 4.37 7.98
CA CYS A 84 -12.50 4.91 7.41
C CYS A 84 -12.72 6.39 7.03
N THR A 85 -12.38 7.30 7.94
CA THR A 85 -12.51 8.74 7.68
C THR A 85 -11.22 9.32 7.10
N CYS A 86 -11.36 10.27 6.17
CA CYS A 86 -10.21 11.04 5.68
C CYS A 86 -9.45 11.70 6.84
N THR A 87 -8.14 11.47 6.88
CA THR A 87 -7.22 11.98 7.90
C THR A 87 -6.55 13.29 7.45
N ILE A 88 -6.58 13.60 6.16
CA ILE A 88 -6.09 14.86 5.60
C ILE A 88 -7.09 15.98 5.91
N PRO A 89 -6.69 17.03 6.64
CA PRO A 89 -7.59 18.14 6.93
C PRO A 89 -8.09 18.86 5.68
N GLU A 90 -9.38 19.22 5.65
CA GLU A 90 -10.07 19.78 4.47
C GLU A 90 -9.40 21.05 3.91
N TYR A 91 -8.86 21.92 4.78
CA TYR A 91 -8.14 23.15 4.41
C TYR A 91 -6.80 22.90 3.68
N ILE A 92 -6.30 21.66 3.64
CA ILE A 92 -5.10 21.31 2.87
C ILE A 92 -5.47 20.89 1.44
N SER A 93 -6.70 20.43 1.24
CA SER A 93 -7.17 19.80 -0.01
C SER A 93 -8.19 20.64 -0.78
N ASN A 94 -8.59 21.81 -0.27
CA ASN A 94 -9.53 22.70 -0.93
C ASN A 94 -8.81 23.86 -1.65
N ASP A 95 -9.52 24.60 -2.49
CA ASP A 95 -8.99 25.77 -3.21
C ASP A 95 -9.29 27.11 -2.48
N ASP A 96 -9.70 27.11 -1.20
CA ASP A 96 -10.06 28.33 -0.45
C ASP A 96 -8.87 28.92 0.30
N ILE A 97 -8.20 29.88 -0.33
CA ILE A 97 -7.04 30.61 0.24
C ILE A 97 -7.26 31.28 1.61
N LYS A 98 -8.51 31.36 2.10
CA LYS A 98 -8.82 32.00 3.39
C LYS A 98 -8.56 31.09 4.58
N ASP A 99 -8.66 29.78 4.42
CA ASP A 99 -8.41 28.83 5.50
C ASP A 99 -6.95 28.32 5.52
N ASP A 100 -6.19 28.55 4.44
CA ASP A 100 -4.72 28.40 4.39
C ASP A 100 -3.99 29.11 5.55
N VAL A 101 -4.59 30.16 6.13
CA VAL A 101 -4.06 30.85 7.32
C VAL A 101 -3.90 29.90 8.51
N TYR A 102 -4.78 28.89 8.64
CA TYR A 102 -4.71 27.88 9.68
C TYR A 102 -3.54 26.91 9.48
N TYR A 103 -3.00 26.81 8.27
CA TYR A 103 -1.79 26.06 7.96
C TYR A 103 -0.54 26.94 8.13
N VAL A 104 -0.48 28.09 7.48
CA VAL A 104 0.71 28.99 7.44
C VAL A 104 1.04 29.58 8.80
N LEU A 105 0.03 29.86 9.65
CA LEU A 105 0.23 30.43 10.98
C LEU A 105 0.07 29.39 12.11
N ASN A 106 -0.04 28.10 11.78
CA ASN A 106 -0.08 27.06 12.79
C ASN A 106 1.24 27.06 13.57
N HIS A 107 1.17 27.09 14.89
CA HIS A 107 2.35 27.11 15.74
C HIS A 107 3.27 25.89 15.46
N SER A 108 2.71 24.69 15.35
CA SER A 108 3.48 23.50 15.01
C SER A 108 4.03 23.55 13.58
N THR A 109 3.29 24.08 12.60
CA THR A 109 3.83 24.26 11.23
C THR A 109 5.03 25.20 11.21
N VAL A 110 4.95 26.36 11.86
CA VAL A 110 6.01 27.38 11.83
C VAL A 110 7.22 26.99 12.68
N PHE A 111 7.00 26.42 13.86
CA PHE A 111 8.07 26.21 14.85
C PHE A 111 8.56 24.77 14.94
N GLU A 112 7.82 23.78 14.44
CA GLU A 112 8.22 22.38 14.49
C GLU A 112 8.44 21.81 13.08
N PHE A 113 7.43 21.85 12.21
CA PHE A 113 7.50 21.21 10.89
C PHE A 113 8.40 21.95 9.90
N LEU A 114 8.30 23.28 9.78
CA LEU A 114 9.11 24.05 8.84
C LEU A 114 10.62 23.98 9.17
N PRO A 115 11.07 24.13 10.44
CA PRO A 115 12.47 23.93 10.78
C PRO A 115 12.95 22.49 10.54
N GLN A 116 12.13 21.48 10.86
CA GLN A 116 12.47 20.08 10.58
C GLN A 116 12.56 19.80 9.08
N TYR A 117 11.67 20.36 8.26
CA TYR A 117 11.70 20.29 6.80
C TYR A 117 12.97 20.94 6.23
N LEU A 118 13.31 22.16 6.67
CA LEU A 118 14.52 22.87 6.23
C LEU A 118 15.79 22.10 6.61
N ILE A 119 15.86 21.54 7.83
CA ILE A 119 16.99 20.71 8.25
C ILE A 119 17.06 19.44 7.39
N ARG A 120 15.94 18.72 7.24
CA ARG A 120 15.87 17.49 6.43
C ARG A 120 16.29 17.72 4.98
N ASN A 121 15.83 18.77 4.31
CA ASN A 121 16.25 19.04 2.92
C ASN A 121 17.74 19.39 2.77
N VAL A 122 18.43 19.73 3.86
CA VAL A 122 19.88 19.95 3.85
C VAL A 122 20.65 18.65 4.13
N VAL A 123 20.07 17.71 4.88
CA VAL A 123 20.77 16.49 5.35
C VAL A 123 20.32 15.19 4.69
N SER A 124 19.18 15.18 4.00
CA SER A 124 18.60 14.00 3.34
C SER A 124 18.06 14.38 1.96
N SER A 125 18.17 13.46 1.01
CA SER A 125 17.55 13.60 -0.31
C SER A 125 16.05 13.32 -0.26
N GLU A 126 15.32 13.79 -1.27
CA GLU A 126 13.89 13.47 -1.48
C GLU A 126 13.66 11.94 -1.56
N ASP A 127 14.68 11.21 -2.04
CA ASP A 127 14.69 9.75 -2.12
C ASP A 127 14.53 9.05 -0.75
N GLU A 128 15.04 9.67 0.32
CA GLU A 128 14.93 9.20 1.71
C GLU A 128 13.62 9.61 2.39
N ALA A 129 12.71 10.28 1.67
CA ALA A 129 11.41 10.67 2.23
C ALA A 129 10.66 9.43 2.75
N TYR A 130 10.10 9.50 3.95
CA TYR A 130 9.35 8.43 4.63
C TYR A 130 10.13 7.17 5.04
N VAL A 131 11.31 6.91 4.49
CA VAL A 131 12.12 5.72 4.78
C VAL A 131 12.38 5.60 6.29
N TRP A 132 12.06 4.44 6.84
CA TRP A 132 12.19 4.13 8.27
C TRP A 132 13.05 2.90 8.56
N GLU A 133 13.60 2.25 7.55
CA GLU A 133 14.49 1.08 7.61
C GLU A 133 15.45 1.11 8.81
N ASP A 134 16.29 2.15 8.91
CA ASP A 134 17.34 2.26 9.94
C ASP A 134 16.81 2.46 11.38
N ARG A 135 15.49 2.57 11.59
CA ARG A 135 14.87 2.86 12.89
C ARG A 135 14.38 1.62 13.63
N TYR A 136 14.28 0.47 12.96
CA TYR A 136 13.68 -0.72 13.53
C TYR A 136 14.53 -1.97 13.29
N PRO A 137 14.51 -2.93 14.23
CA PRO A 137 15.10 -4.24 13.98
C PRO A 137 14.15 -5.11 13.15
N PHE A 138 14.71 -5.84 12.18
CA PHE A 138 14.05 -6.90 11.42
C PHE A 138 14.64 -8.24 11.86
N SER A 139 13.80 -9.11 12.40
CA SER A 139 14.22 -10.41 12.93
C SER A 139 13.00 -11.22 13.34
N THR A 140 13.14 -12.54 13.28
CA THR A 140 12.15 -13.47 13.81
C THR A 140 11.77 -13.15 15.27
N GLU A 141 12.73 -12.81 16.12
CA GLU A 141 12.50 -12.47 17.53
C GLU A 141 11.68 -11.19 17.71
N ALA A 142 11.95 -10.14 16.91
CA ALA A 142 11.20 -8.90 16.94
C ALA A 142 9.73 -9.15 16.59
N VAL A 143 9.48 -9.88 15.49
CA VAL A 143 8.14 -10.23 15.05
C VAL A 143 7.39 -11.03 16.11
N LYS A 144 8.00 -12.10 16.65
CA LYS A 144 7.40 -12.94 17.71
C LYS A 144 7.03 -12.11 18.94
N SER A 145 7.89 -11.18 19.35
CA SER A 145 7.66 -10.35 20.53
C SER A 145 6.42 -9.46 20.43
N VAL A 146 6.09 -9.00 19.22
CA VAL A 146 4.92 -8.17 18.93
C VAL A 146 3.68 -9.02 18.70
N TYR A 147 3.82 -10.13 17.96
CA TYR A 147 2.67 -10.92 17.51
C TYR A 147 2.13 -11.90 18.55
N LEU A 148 2.98 -12.54 19.36
CA LEU A 148 2.54 -13.55 20.33
C LEU A 148 1.46 -13.04 21.31
N PRO A 149 1.56 -11.83 21.91
CA PRO A 149 0.51 -11.30 22.77
C PRO A 149 -0.84 -11.15 22.05
N GLN A 150 -0.83 -10.60 20.82
CA GLN A 150 -2.02 -10.41 20.00
C GLN A 150 -2.67 -11.75 19.65
N ARG A 151 -1.85 -12.70 19.17
CA ARG A 151 -2.28 -14.03 18.80
C ARG A 151 -3.08 -14.68 19.92
N LEU A 152 -2.64 -14.59 21.17
CA LEU A 152 -3.32 -15.27 22.29
C LEU A 152 -4.75 -14.76 22.56
N THR A 153 -5.09 -13.55 22.14
CA THR A 153 -6.38 -12.91 22.47
C THR A 153 -7.40 -12.94 21.33
N GLU A 154 -6.97 -13.20 20.10
CA GLU A 154 -7.81 -13.01 18.93
C GLU A 154 -8.29 -14.35 18.38
N TYR A 155 -9.60 -14.58 18.47
CA TYR A 155 -10.25 -15.73 17.87
C TYR A 155 -11.70 -15.37 17.54
N GLU A 156 -12.04 -15.48 16.27
CA GLU A 156 -13.40 -15.27 15.76
C GLU A 156 -13.83 -16.46 14.89
N PRO A 157 -15.13 -16.77 14.82
CA PRO A 157 -15.63 -17.77 13.88
C PRO A 157 -15.36 -17.33 12.44
N GLU A 158 -15.16 -18.32 11.56
CA GLU A 158 -14.98 -18.11 10.12
C GLU A 158 -16.15 -17.32 9.53
N LYS A 159 -15.83 -16.25 8.80
CA LYS A 159 -16.79 -15.39 8.11
C LYS A 159 -17.24 -16.05 6.81
N GLU A 160 -18.42 -15.67 6.33
CA GLU A 160 -18.90 -16.07 5.01
C GLU A 160 -17.94 -15.59 3.91
N ILE A 161 -17.76 -16.39 2.85
CA ILE A 161 -16.76 -16.14 1.80
C ILE A 161 -16.93 -14.79 1.09
N ASN A 162 -18.14 -14.25 1.06
CA ASN A 162 -18.47 -12.99 0.40
C ASN A 162 -18.63 -11.82 1.38
N TYR A 163 -18.23 -11.99 2.64
CA TYR A 163 -18.46 -11.02 3.71
C TYR A 163 -17.93 -9.62 3.35
N PHE A 164 -16.78 -9.55 2.67
CA PHE A 164 -16.12 -8.28 2.30
C PHE A 164 -16.50 -7.76 0.90
N PHE A 165 -17.36 -8.44 0.14
CA PHE A 165 -17.73 -7.98 -1.22
C PHE A 165 -18.30 -6.56 -1.25
N PRO A 166 -19.16 -6.13 -0.30
CA PRO A 166 -19.62 -4.74 -0.27
C PRO A 166 -18.48 -3.72 -0.08
N TYR A 167 -17.40 -4.09 0.60
CA TYR A 167 -16.25 -3.22 0.83
C TYR A 167 -15.41 -3.11 -0.44
N VAL A 168 -15.20 -4.24 -1.13
CA VAL A 168 -14.60 -4.29 -2.47
C VAL A 168 -15.39 -3.44 -3.47
N ASP A 169 -16.72 -3.57 -3.50
CA ASP A 169 -17.58 -2.73 -4.35
C ASP A 169 -17.37 -1.23 -4.07
N THR A 170 -17.24 -0.85 -2.80
CA THR A 170 -16.99 0.54 -2.39
C THR A 170 -15.62 1.04 -2.84
N PHE A 171 -14.58 0.20 -2.71
CA PHE A 171 -13.25 0.51 -3.21
C PHE A 171 -13.26 0.69 -4.74
N LEU A 172 -13.84 -0.27 -5.48
CA LEU A 172 -13.91 -0.24 -6.94
C LEU A 172 -14.73 0.94 -7.47
N ALA A 173 -15.85 1.29 -6.80
CA ALA A 173 -16.64 2.46 -7.16
C ALA A 173 -15.86 3.77 -7.02
N SER A 174 -14.86 3.81 -6.12
CA SER A 174 -14.03 4.98 -5.90
C SER A 174 -12.77 4.99 -6.77
N MET A 175 -12.13 3.84 -6.98
CA MET A 175 -10.91 3.70 -7.80
C MET A 175 -11.20 3.68 -9.31
N GLY A 176 -12.26 2.97 -9.74
CA GLY A 176 -12.61 2.76 -11.14
C GLY A 176 -12.72 4.05 -11.97
N PRO A 177 -13.37 5.12 -11.48
CA PRO A 177 -13.45 6.39 -12.20
C PRO A 177 -12.07 6.99 -12.56
N TYR A 178 -11.06 6.84 -11.71
CA TYR A 178 -9.70 7.32 -12.00
C TYR A 178 -9.07 6.53 -13.16
N ILE A 179 -9.15 5.20 -13.09
CA ILE A 179 -8.64 4.28 -14.13
C ILE A 179 -9.32 4.57 -15.48
N GLU A 180 -10.65 4.68 -15.49
CA GLU A 180 -11.45 4.93 -16.70
C GLU A 180 -11.20 6.31 -17.32
N SER A 181 -10.94 7.32 -16.49
CA SER A 181 -10.72 8.69 -16.95
C SER A 181 -9.33 8.91 -17.59
N ARG A 182 -8.37 8.03 -17.31
CA ARG A 182 -6.97 8.12 -17.77
C ARG A 182 -6.53 6.85 -18.50
N PRO A 183 -7.14 6.51 -19.66
CA PRO A 183 -6.71 5.35 -20.45
C PRO A 183 -5.29 5.49 -21.02
N ASP A 184 -4.73 6.70 -20.99
CA ASP A 184 -3.34 7.02 -21.32
C ASP A 184 -2.35 6.73 -20.20
N VAL A 185 -2.82 6.46 -18.98
CA VAL A 185 -1.99 6.17 -17.80
C VAL A 185 -2.06 4.69 -17.47
N THR A 186 -0.91 4.07 -17.23
CA THR A 186 -0.83 2.69 -16.73
C THR A 186 -0.86 2.68 -15.19
N PHE A 187 -1.80 1.94 -14.62
CA PHE A 187 -1.94 1.73 -13.19
C PHE A 187 -1.26 0.41 -12.80
N TYR A 188 -0.07 0.51 -12.20
CA TYR A 188 0.67 -0.60 -11.62
C TYR A 188 0.19 -0.81 -10.18
N MET A 189 -0.72 -1.75 -9.95
CA MET A 189 -1.25 -2.05 -8.63
C MET A 189 -0.50 -3.25 -8.05
N TYR A 190 -0.06 -3.19 -6.79
CA TYR A 190 0.64 -4.33 -6.17
C TYR A 190 0.10 -4.64 -4.78
N ALA A 191 0.00 -5.93 -4.47
CA ALA A 191 -0.31 -6.42 -3.13
C ALA A 191 0.99 -6.85 -2.45
N SER A 192 1.31 -6.16 -1.35
CA SER A 192 2.55 -6.35 -0.61
C SER A 192 2.64 -7.73 0.05
N PRO A 193 3.85 -8.32 0.19
CA PRO A 193 4.04 -9.65 0.75
C PRO A 193 3.93 -9.61 2.28
N TYR A 194 2.72 -9.70 2.82
CA TYR A 194 2.53 -9.85 4.26
C TYR A 194 3.07 -11.20 4.75
N SER A 195 3.70 -11.20 5.93
CA SER A 195 4.35 -12.42 6.45
C SER A 195 3.34 -13.54 6.69
N ILE A 196 3.84 -14.76 6.90
CA ILE A 196 3.00 -15.89 7.25
C ILE A 196 2.22 -15.67 8.55
N LEU A 197 2.68 -14.81 9.46
CA LEU A 197 1.96 -14.46 10.69
C LEU A 197 0.77 -13.51 10.45
N PHE A 198 0.76 -12.74 9.36
CA PHE A 198 -0.45 -12.05 8.90
C PHE A 198 -1.53 -13.06 8.53
N TRP A 199 -1.17 -14.15 7.84
CA TRP A 199 -2.13 -15.18 7.48
C TRP A 199 -2.61 -16.01 8.68
N ASP A 200 -1.77 -16.21 9.71
CA ASP A 200 -2.23 -16.74 11.01
C ASP A 200 -3.30 -15.80 11.61
N ASP A 201 -3.08 -14.49 11.60
CA ASP A 201 -4.05 -13.49 12.09
C ASP A 201 -5.36 -13.55 11.31
N CYS A 202 -5.30 -13.54 9.98
CA CYS A 202 -6.45 -13.67 9.12
C CYS A 202 -7.23 -14.96 9.41
N GLN A 203 -6.55 -16.09 9.59
CA GLN A 203 -7.21 -17.35 9.93
C GLN A 203 -7.86 -17.29 11.32
N ARG A 204 -7.15 -16.76 12.31
CA ARG A 204 -7.64 -16.68 13.68
C ARG A 204 -8.83 -15.73 13.86
N ARG A 205 -8.87 -14.66 13.08
CA ARG A 205 -10.01 -13.73 13.01
C ARG A 205 -11.11 -14.22 12.06
N GLY A 206 -11.02 -15.45 11.55
CA GLY A 206 -12.02 -16.02 10.66
C GLY A 206 -12.13 -15.30 9.30
N ASN A 207 -11.12 -14.50 8.94
CA ASN A 207 -11.09 -13.69 7.72
C ASN A 207 -10.51 -14.43 6.53
N LEU A 208 -9.66 -15.45 6.72
CA LEU A 208 -8.86 -16.07 5.65
C LEU A 208 -9.64 -16.35 4.34
N PRO A 209 -10.71 -17.16 4.33
CA PRO A 209 -11.42 -17.43 3.08
C PRO A 209 -12.10 -16.17 2.52
N ALA A 210 -12.67 -15.32 3.37
CA ALA A 210 -13.37 -14.11 2.95
C ALA A 210 -12.41 -13.07 2.35
N ALA A 211 -11.22 -12.89 2.92
CA ALA A 211 -10.21 -11.96 2.46
C ALA A 211 -9.64 -12.37 1.09
N LEU A 212 -9.31 -13.65 0.90
CA LEU A 212 -8.83 -14.15 -0.40
C LEU A 212 -9.92 -14.08 -1.49
N ASN A 213 -11.19 -14.32 -1.14
CA ASN A 213 -12.30 -14.09 -2.07
C ASN A 213 -12.50 -12.59 -2.38
N ALA A 214 -12.26 -11.70 -1.42
CA ALA A 214 -12.29 -10.26 -1.65
C ALA A 214 -11.21 -9.80 -2.63
N LEU A 215 -9.98 -10.30 -2.47
CA LEU A 215 -8.89 -10.10 -3.42
C LEU A 215 -9.26 -10.62 -4.81
N GLY A 216 -9.75 -11.85 -4.90
CA GLY A 216 -10.19 -12.45 -6.17
C GLY A 216 -11.29 -11.64 -6.86
N TYR A 217 -12.28 -11.17 -6.10
CA TYR A 217 -13.36 -10.33 -6.63
C TYR A 217 -12.85 -8.96 -7.10
N ALA A 218 -11.93 -8.33 -6.36
CA ALA A 218 -11.31 -7.08 -6.78
C ALA A 218 -10.46 -7.27 -8.05
N TYR A 219 -9.65 -8.33 -8.10
CA TYR A 219 -8.71 -8.58 -9.19
C TYR A 219 -9.43 -8.91 -10.48
N GLU A 220 -10.52 -9.68 -10.43
CA GLU A 220 -11.39 -9.94 -11.60
C GLU A 220 -11.87 -8.63 -12.24
N LYS A 221 -12.23 -7.61 -11.43
CA LYS A 221 -12.71 -6.32 -11.93
C LYS A 221 -11.59 -5.41 -12.39
N LEU A 222 -10.47 -5.39 -11.67
CA LEU A 222 -9.31 -4.56 -11.99
C LEU A 222 -8.61 -5.03 -13.28
N LEU A 223 -8.46 -6.34 -13.46
CA LEU A 223 -7.81 -6.91 -14.64
C LEU A 223 -8.61 -6.73 -15.94
N ALA A 224 -9.91 -6.40 -15.84
CA ALA A 224 -10.74 -6.09 -17.01
C ALA A 224 -10.43 -4.71 -17.63
N TYR A 225 -9.61 -3.88 -16.99
CA TYR A 225 -9.14 -2.60 -17.53
C TYR A 225 -7.82 -2.80 -18.28
N ASP A 226 -7.79 -2.41 -19.56
CA ASP A 226 -6.60 -2.55 -20.43
C ASP A 226 -5.36 -1.80 -19.91
N ASN A 227 -5.55 -0.78 -19.07
CA ASN A 227 -4.48 0.06 -18.52
C ASN A 227 -4.14 -0.28 -17.05
N VAL A 228 -4.58 -1.43 -16.54
CA VAL A 228 -4.21 -1.93 -15.20
C VAL A 228 -3.25 -3.10 -15.33
N ARG A 229 -2.17 -3.06 -14.54
CA ARG A 229 -1.23 -4.17 -14.33
C ARG A 229 -1.21 -4.50 -12.85
N LEU A 230 -1.45 -5.76 -12.50
CA LEU A 230 -1.57 -6.18 -11.10
C LEU A 230 -0.43 -7.11 -10.72
N PHE A 231 0.25 -6.84 -9.62
CA PHE A 231 1.36 -7.62 -9.11
C PHE A 231 1.02 -8.20 -7.74
N PHE A 232 1.33 -9.49 -7.54
CA PHE A 232 0.96 -10.21 -6.34
C PHE A 232 2.18 -10.92 -5.76
N PHE A 233 2.56 -10.55 -4.54
CA PHE A 233 3.75 -11.07 -3.87
C PHE A 233 3.43 -11.95 -2.66
N GLN A 234 2.15 -12.09 -2.28
CA GLN A 234 1.74 -12.81 -1.07
C GLN A 234 1.82 -14.34 -1.20
N ASP A 235 2.07 -14.88 -2.39
CA ASP A 235 2.33 -16.31 -2.64
C ASP A 235 3.81 -16.64 -2.89
N ASP A 236 4.72 -15.68 -2.65
CA ASP A 236 6.15 -15.98 -2.52
C ASP A 236 6.42 -16.62 -1.15
N TYR A 237 6.29 -17.95 -1.09
CA TYR A 237 6.38 -18.69 0.17
C TYR A 237 7.75 -18.60 0.84
N GLU A 238 8.85 -18.44 0.08
CA GLU A 238 10.17 -18.25 0.67
C GLU A 238 10.25 -16.89 1.37
N LEU A 239 9.74 -15.84 0.73
CA LEU A 239 9.69 -14.50 1.28
C LEU A 239 8.76 -14.40 2.50
N ILE A 240 7.50 -14.83 2.37
CA ILE A 240 6.50 -14.63 3.43
C ILE A 240 6.79 -15.48 4.68
N THR A 241 7.56 -16.56 4.57
CA THR A 241 7.93 -17.40 5.72
C THR A 241 9.25 -17.02 6.38
N ASP A 242 10.12 -16.24 5.72
CA ASP A 242 11.33 -15.72 6.33
C ASP A 242 11.05 -14.47 7.16
N LEU A 243 10.71 -14.69 8.43
CA LEU A 243 10.42 -13.63 9.40
C LEU A 243 11.61 -12.69 9.69
N ASN A 244 12.82 -12.99 9.19
CA ASN A 244 13.95 -12.09 9.34
C ASN A 244 13.83 -10.84 8.46
N ASN A 245 13.02 -10.89 7.41
CA ASN A 245 12.73 -9.74 6.57
C ASN A 245 11.72 -8.78 7.21
N TYR A 246 11.14 -9.13 8.37
CA TYR A 246 10.00 -8.43 8.96
C TYR A 246 10.31 -7.86 10.36
N ARG A 247 9.68 -6.72 10.68
CA ARG A 247 9.73 -6.10 12.02
C ARG A 247 8.52 -6.41 12.88
N ASP A 248 7.38 -6.66 12.23
CA ASP A 248 6.13 -7.12 12.83
C ASP A 248 5.44 -8.09 11.86
N TYR A 249 4.18 -8.46 12.09
CA TYR A 249 3.53 -9.50 11.29
C TYR A 249 3.27 -9.10 9.82
N SER A 250 3.48 -7.83 9.43
CA SER A 250 3.22 -7.36 8.05
C SER A 250 4.31 -6.47 7.46
N HIS A 251 5.03 -5.67 8.26
CA HIS A 251 6.02 -4.71 7.76
C HIS A 251 7.38 -5.35 7.50
N PHE A 252 7.84 -5.27 6.25
CA PHE A 252 9.12 -5.81 5.78
C PHE A 252 10.20 -4.72 5.59
N ASP A 253 11.44 -5.16 5.43
CA ASP A 253 12.60 -4.31 5.20
C ASP A 253 12.70 -3.75 3.77
N GLN A 254 13.57 -2.76 3.58
CA GLN A 254 13.80 -2.08 2.32
C GLN A 254 14.30 -3.01 1.19
N SER A 255 14.96 -4.13 1.52
CA SER A 255 15.40 -5.08 0.51
C SER A 255 14.21 -5.76 -0.18
N VAL A 256 13.13 -6.01 0.56
CA VAL A 256 11.87 -6.52 0.00
C VAL A 256 11.19 -5.47 -0.89
N ASN A 257 11.24 -4.18 -0.52
CA ASN A 257 10.80 -3.11 -1.43
C ASN A 257 11.63 -3.09 -2.71
N HIS A 258 12.95 -3.19 -2.62
CA HIS A 258 13.80 -3.19 -3.81
C HIS A 258 13.49 -4.38 -4.73
N PHE A 259 13.33 -5.57 -4.15
CA PHE A 259 12.91 -6.78 -4.86
C PHE A 259 11.58 -6.58 -5.59
N MET A 260 10.54 -6.08 -4.91
CA MET A 260 9.25 -5.81 -5.54
C MET A 260 9.38 -4.81 -6.70
N TYR A 261 10.19 -3.78 -6.55
CA TYR A 261 10.46 -2.82 -7.63
C TYR A 261 11.05 -3.53 -8.86
N GLU A 262 12.09 -4.36 -8.69
CA GLU A 262 12.71 -5.07 -9.80
C GLU A 262 11.73 -6.02 -10.48
N CYS A 263 10.94 -6.76 -9.71
CA CYS A 263 9.90 -7.64 -10.26
C CYS A 263 8.85 -6.87 -11.05
N MET A 264 8.34 -5.75 -10.51
CA MET A 264 7.36 -4.93 -11.21
C MET A 264 7.92 -4.30 -12.49
N ARG A 265 9.19 -3.86 -12.46
CA ARG A 265 9.91 -3.35 -13.65
C ARG A 265 9.99 -4.42 -14.74
N ASP A 266 10.35 -5.63 -14.36
CA ASP A 266 10.64 -6.72 -15.29
C ASP A 266 9.38 -7.53 -15.69
N GLY A 267 8.22 -7.23 -15.09
CA GLY A 267 6.96 -7.93 -15.34
C GLY A 267 6.85 -9.29 -14.63
N GLU A 268 7.71 -9.54 -13.65
CA GLU A 268 7.64 -10.72 -12.80
C GLU A 268 6.55 -10.55 -11.74
N TYR A 269 5.96 -11.66 -11.27
CA TYR A 269 4.85 -11.68 -10.29
C TYR A 269 3.54 -11.01 -10.76
N GLU A 270 3.44 -10.60 -12.02
CA GLU A 270 2.22 -10.06 -12.63
C GLU A 270 1.09 -11.12 -12.65
N MET A 271 -0.13 -10.65 -12.41
CA MET A 271 -1.36 -11.43 -12.40
C MET A 271 -2.11 -11.21 -13.71
N PHE A 272 -2.67 -12.29 -14.25
CA PHE A 272 -3.46 -12.25 -15.49
C PHE A 272 -4.84 -12.86 -15.27
N GLU A 273 -5.82 -12.44 -16.08
CA GLU A 273 -7.23 -12.87 -15.98
C GLU A 273 -7.41 -14.40 -15.91
N ASP A 274 -6.55 -15.15 -16.61
CA ASP A 274 -6.62 -16.61 -16.72
C ASP A 274 -5.87 -17.36 -15.62
N THR A 275 -5.04 -16.68 -14.82
CA THR A 275 -4.14 -17.32 -13.84
C THR A 275 -4.29 -16.81 -12.41
N PHE A 276 -4.85 -15.62 -12.19
CA PHE A 276 -4.91 -14.99 -10.87
C PHE A 276 -5.66 -15.87 -9.84
N TYR A 277 -6.74 -16.53 -10.26
CA TYR A 277 -7.56 -17.37 -9.38
C TYR A 277 -6.78 -18.57 -8.84
N ASP A 278 -5.99 -19.24 -9.68
CA ASP A 278 -5.20 -20.41 -9.28
C ASP A 278 -4.13 -20.04 -8.24
N ARG A 279 -3.52 -18.85 -8.36
CA ARG A 279 -2.56 -18.32 -7.38
C ARG A 279 -3.23 -18.06 -6.02
N LEU A 280 -4.42 -17.48 -6.01
CA LEU A 280 -5.18 -17.24 -4.77
C LEU A 280 -5.64 -18.54 -4.09
N VAL A 281 -6.04 -19.56 -4.87
CA VAL A 281 -6.39 -20.88 -4.34
C VAL A 281 -5.16 -21.57 -3.75
N ALA A 282 -4.01 -21.51 -4.43
CA ALA A 282 -2.76 -22.06 -3.90
C ALA A 282 -2.36 -21.39 -2.58
N LEU A 283 -2.48 -20.07 -2.48
CA LEU A 283 -2.25 -19.34 -1.24
C LEU A 283 -3.24 -19.72 -0.13
N TYR A 284 -4.53 -19.88 -0.44
CA TYR A 284 -5.52 -20.38 0.51
C TYR A 284 -5.12 -21.74 1.07
N ASP A 285 -4.79 -22.69 0.20
CA ASP A 285 -4.42 -24.05 0.61
C ASP A 285 -3.13 -24.04 1.43
N TYR A 286 -2.15 -23.24 1.04
CA TYR A 286 -0.89 -23.10 1.76
C TYR A 286 -1.11 -22.55 3.17
N THR A 287 -1.77 -21.40 3.28
CA THR A 287 -1.99 -20.70 4.56
C THR A 287 -2.98 -21.45 5.46
N ARG A 288 -4.00 -22.11 4.92
CA ARG A 288 -4.95 -22.90 5.72
C ARG A 288 -4.28 -24.07 6.43
N ASN A 289 -3.32 -24.71 5.76
CA ASN A 289 -2.66 -25.92 6.24
C ASN A 289 -1.27 -25.68 6.85
N TYR A 290 -0.84 -24.42 6.93
CA TYR A 290 0.47 -24.05 7.45
C TYR A 290 0.58 -24.34 8.97
N ASP A 291 1.74 -24.85 9.42
CA ASP A 291 2.01 -25.07 10.84
C ASP A 291 2.51 -23.77 11.50
N TYR A 292 1.58 -22.91 11.85
CA TYR A 292 1.88 -21.63 12.51
C TYR A 292 2.54 -21.79 13.88
N ASN A 293 2.33 -22.92 14.57
CA ASN A 293 2.95 -23.13 15.88
C ASN A 293 4.45 -23.40 15.71
N ALA A 294 4.87 -24.16 14.70
CA ALA A 294 6.28 -24.42 14.42
C ALA A 294 7.09 -23.14 14.16
N VAL A 295 6.47 -22.12 13.55
CA VAL A 295 7.13 -20.81 13.35
C VAL A 295 7.26 -20.03 14.65
N LEU A 296 6.34 -20.22 15.60
CA LEU A 296 6.25 -19.46 16.84
C LEU A 296 6.99 -20.09 18.03
N GLU A 297 7.30 -21.39 17.96
CA GLU A 297 8.20 -22.10 18.88
C GLU A 297 9.64 -21.57 18.86
#